data_AF-A0A8X6UV92-F1
#
_entry.id   AF-A0A8X6UV92-F1
#
_cell.length_a   1.000
_cell.length_b   1.000
_cell.length_c   1.000
_cell.angle_alpha   90.00
_cell.angle_beta   90.00
_cell.angle_gamma   90.00
#
_symmetry.space_group_name_H-M   'P 1'
#
loop_
_entity.id
_entity.type
_entity.pdbx_description
1 polymer ?
#
loop_
_entity_poly.entity_id
_entity_poly.type
_entity_poly.pdbx_seq_one_letter_code
_entity_poly.pdbx_strand_id
1 'polypeptide(L)'
;MPGKRARRHFSQLSEFERGLIIWMKTAGWSTLRVAGQVDRSGCAVRNCREKWTRGGTYARKTGSGATRKTTRREDRRIVRQALVDATVTRSTIRADVGVAIVPQTISRHLAEVNLKSKRPFRALPLTPEHRQLRLPWCQSRSMWNITDWQKVGFSDESRFVLGTDDNRVRVWRRPGERYNSPHTVLRHTPAQLV
;
A
#
# COMPACT_ATOMS: atom_id res chain seq x y z
N MET A 1 -30.17 29.91 -37.84
CA MET A 1 -28.96 29.41 -37.16
C MET A 1 -29.18 27.96 -36.77
N PRO A 2 -28.31 27.00 -37.15
CA PRO A 2 -28.52 25.61 -36.76
C PRO A 2 -28.30 25.45 -35.25
N GLY A 3 -29.34 24.99 -34.54
CA GLY A 3 -29.33 24.83 -33.09
C GLY A 3 -28.21 23.90 -32.61
N LYS A 4 -27.53 24.30 -31.53
CA LYS A 4 -26.50 23.49 -30.86
C LYS A 4 -27.11 22.14 -30.48
N ARG A 5 -26.65 21.05 -31.11
CA ARG A 5 -27.07 19.69 -30.72
C ARG A 5 -26.60 19.43 -29.29
N ALA A 6 -27.54 19.31 -28.35
CA ALA A 6 -27.25 18.87 -26.99
C ALA A 6 -26.55 17.50 -27.05
N ARG A 7 -25.38 17.37 -26.42
CA ARG A 7 -24.70 16.07 -26.28
C ARG A 7 -25.61 15.17 -25.42
N ARG A 8 -26.16 14.11 -26.02
CA ARG A 8 -26.90 13.09 -25.27
C ARG A 8 -25.93 12.45 -24.27
N HIS A 9 -26.26 12.54 -22.98
CA HIS A 9 -25.52 11.85 -21.93
C HIS A 9 -25.91 10.37 -21.97
N PHE A 10 -24.99 9.50 -22.38
CA PHE A 10 -25.21 8.06 -22.41
C PHE A 10 -24.82 7.46 -21.06
N SER A 11 -25.82 7.10 -20.25
CA SER A 11 -25.59 6.31 -19.04
C SER A 11 -25.39 4.84 -19.38
N GLN A 12 -24.56 4.15 -18.59
CA GLN A 12 -24.34 2.72 -18.71
C GLN A 12 -25.64 1.97 -18.39
N LEU A 13 -25.87 0.83 -19.07
CA LEU A 13 -26.95 -0.09 -18.70
C LEU A 13 -26.69 -0.63 -17.29
N SER A 14 -27.68 -0.55 -16.41
CA SER A 14 -27.64 -1.20 -15.11
C SER A 14 -27.67 -2.72 -15.26
N GLU A 15 -27.31 -3.44 -14.21
CA GLU A 15 -27.35 -4.91 -14.23
C GLU A 15 -28.78 -5.43 -14.41
N PHE A 16 -29.73 -4.80 -13.71
CA PHE A 16 -31.16 -5.07 -13.85
C PHE A 16 -31.66 -4.85 -15.28
N GLU A 17 -31.31 -3.72 -15.91
CA GLU A 17 -31.70 -3.41 -17.29
C GLU A 17 -31.17 -4.46 -18.28
N ARG A 18 -29.94 -4.95 -18.09
CA ARG A 18 -29.38 -6.02 -18.94
C ARG A 18 -30.11 -7.34 -18.75
N GLY A 19 -30.43 -7.70 -17.51
CA GLY A 19 -31.24 -8.88 -17.20
C GLY A 19 -32.62 -8.81 -17.87
N LEU A 20 -33.30 -7.67 -17.73
CA LEU A 20 -34.61 -7.43 -18.33
C LEU A 20 -34.57 -7.48 -19.86
N ILE A 21 -33.54 -6.87 -20.48
CA ILE A 21 -33.31 -6.97 -21.93
C ILE A 21 -33.17 -8.42 -22.36
N ILE A 22 -32.35 -9.21 -21.66
CA ILE A 22 -32.12 -10.61 -22.02
C ILE A 22 -33.41 -11.42 -21.89
N TRP A 23 -34.13 -11.26 -20.78
CA TRP A 23 -35.43 -11.93 -20.56
C TRP A 23 -36.44 -11.62 -21.66
N MET A 24 -36.62 -10.33 -22.02
CA MET A 24 -37.54 -9.95 -23.10
C MET A 24 -37.08 -10.49 -24.47
N LYS A 25 -35.77 -10.51 -24.72
CA LYS A 25 -35.23 -11.07 -25.97
C LYS A 25 -35.35 -12.59 -26.03
N THR A 26 -35.29 -13.32 -24.90
CA THR A 26 -35.58 -14.76 -24.84
C THR A 26 -37.07 -15.05 -25.01
N ALA A 27 -37.94 -14.15 -24.55
CA ALA A 27 -39.40 -14.21 -24.75
C ALA A 27 -39.84 -13.83 -26.19
N GLY A 28 -38.91 -13.65 -27.13
CA GLY A 28 -39.21 -13.38 -28.54
C GLY A 28 -39.53 -11.93 -28.90
N TRP A 29 -39.32 -10.96 -28.00
CA TRP A 29 -39.70 -9.57 -28.26
C TRP A 29 -38.79 -8.88 -29.31
N SER A 30 -39.41 -8.03 -30.13
CA SER A 30 -38.69 -7.22 -31.14
C SER A 30 -37.76 -6.21 -30.46
N THR A 31 -36.62 -5.91 -31.10
CA THR A 31 -35.61 -5.00 -30.52
C THR A 31 -36.16 -3.60 -30.28
N LEU A 32 -37.05 -3.12 -31.15
CA LEU A 32 -37.71 -1.82 -31.01
C LEU A 32 -38.61 -1.77 -29.76
N ARG A 33 -39.41 -2.82 -29.54
CA ARG A 33 -40.29 -2.94 -28.37
C ARG A 33 -39.50 -2.98 -27.07
N VAL A 34 -38.43 -3.77 -27.03
CA VAL A 34 -37.54 -3.85 -25.85
C VAL A 34 -36.89 -2.49 -25.58
N ALA A 35 -36.38 -1.83 -26.62
CA ALA A 35 -35.75 -0.50 -26.51
C ALA A 35 -36.69 0.55 -25.91
N GLY A 36 -37.95 0.58 -26.34
CA GLY A 36 -38.98 1.45 -25.76
C GLY A 36 -39.31 1.10 -24.30
N GLN A 37 -39.39 -0.19 -23.97
CA GLN A 37 -39.72 -0.65 -22.62
C GLN A 37 -38.63 -0.34 -21.59
N VAL A 38 -37.35 -0.38 -21.99
CA VAL A 38 -36.23 -0.07 -21.09
C VAL A 38 -35.74 1.38 -21.20
N ASP A 39 -36.36 2.20 -22.06
CA ASP A 39 -35.91 3.57 -22.40
C ASP A 39 -34.43 3.65 -22.80
N ARG A 40 -33.99 2.73 -23.67
CA ARG A 40 -32.60 2.66 -24.17
C ARG A 40 -32.55 2.56 -25.68
N SER A 41 -31.41 2.92 -26.26
CA SER A 41 -31.24 2.79 -27.71
C SER A 41 -31.32 1.32 -28.17
N GLY A 42 -31.91 1.09 -29.35
CA GLY A 42 -31.94 -0.25 -29.97
C GLY A 42 -30.55 -0.86 -30.19
N CYS A 43 -29.53 -0.03 -30.41
CA CYS A 43 -28.13 -0.47 -30.46
C CYS A 43 -27.65 -1.05 -29.11
N ALA A 44 -28.02 -0.44 -27.98
CA ALA A 44 -27.67 -0.94 -26.66
C ALA A 44 -28.33 -2.31 -26.37
N VAL A 45 -29.60 -2.47 -26.74
CA VAL A 45 -30.35 -3.74 -26.65
C VAL A 45 -29.68 -4.83 -27.49
N ARG A 46 -29.37 -4.53 -28.76
CA ARG A 46 -28.66 -5.46 -29.66
C ARG A 46 -27.30 -5.87 -29.09
N ASN A 47 -26.47 -4.90 -28.70
CA ASN A 47 -25.14 -5.17 -28.15
C ASN A 47 -25.21 -5.98 -26.85
N CYS A 48 -26.22 -5.75 -26.00
CA CYS A 48 -26.44 -6.52 -24.79
C CYS A 48 -26.78 -7.98 -25.11
N ARG A 49 -27.72 -8.21 -26.04
CA ARG A 49 -28.08 -9.56 -26.50
C ARG A 49 -26.91 -10.29 -27.12
N GLU A 50 -26.17 -9.65 -28.03
CA GLU A 50 -25.00 -10.28 -28.67
C GLU A 50 -23.92 -10.66 -27.66
N LYS A 51 -23.67 -9.83 -26.66
CA LYS A 51 -22.73 -10.14 -25.56
C LYS A 51 -23.21 -11.34 -24.75
N TRP A 52 -24.51 -11.42 -24.43
CA TRP A 52 -25.09 -12.57 -23.75
C TRP A 52 -24.96 -13.84 -24.59
N THR A 53 -25.32 -13.80 -25.88
CA THR A 53 -25.22 -14.97 -26.78
C THR A 53 -23.78 -15.47 -26.93
N ARG A 54 -22.79 -14.58 -26.97
CA ARG A 54 -21.37 -14.96 -27.09
C ARG A 54 -20.73 -15.43 -25.78
N GLY A 55 -21.12 -14.84 -24.65
CA GLY A 55 -20.39 -14.98 -23.39
C GLY A 55 -21.18 -15.55 -22.22
N GLY A 56 -22.48 -15.82 -22.39
CA GLY A 56 -23.35 -16.39 -21.35
C GLY A 56 -23.48 -15.51 -20.09
N THR A 57 -23.09 -14.24 -20.16
CA THR A 57 -23.10 -13.33 -19.00
C THR A 57 -23.60 -11.95 -19.38
N TYR A 58 -24.41 -11.38 -18.48
CA TYR A 58 -24.89 -10.00 -18.55
C TYR A 58 -24.07 -9.05 -17.67
N ALA A 59 -23.15 -9.61 -16.87
CA ALA A 59 -22.24 -8.85 -16.05
C ALA A 59 -21.27 -8.04 -16.92
N ARG A 60 -20.93 -6.85 -16.43
CA ARG A 60 -19.94 -6.02 -17.12
C ARG A 60 -18.56 -6.59 -16.85
N LYS A 61 -17.78 -6.81 -17.91
CA LYS A 61 -16.35 -7.06 -17.78
C LYS A 61 -15.66 -5.80 -17.26
N THR A 62 -14.83 -5.95 -16.22
CA THR A 62 -13.96 -4.89 -15.76
C THR A 62 -13.06 -4.43 -16.91
N GLY A 63 -12.93 -3.12 -17.10
CA GLY A 63 -12.01 -2.60 -18.09
C GLY A 63 -10.57 -2.97 -17.74
N SER A 64 -9.70 -3.04 -18.75
CA SER A 64 -8.26 -3.30 -18.56
C SER A 64 -7.53 -2.23 -17.75
N GLY A 65 -8.16 -1.07 -17.53
CA GLY A 65 -7.55 0.07 -16.85
C GLY A 65 -6.50 0.77 -17.73
N ALA A 66 -5.87 1.79 -17.17
CA ALA A 66 -4.75 2.47 -17.82
C ALA A 66 -3.49 1.58 -17.78
N THR A 67 -2.69 1.63 -18.84
CA THR A 67 -1.39 0.95 -18.86
C THR A 67 -0.44 1.55 -17.84
N ARG A 68 0.44 0.71 -17.27
CA ARG A 68 1.49 1.17 -16.35
C ARG A 68 2.55 1.94 -17.13
N LYS A 69 3.11 2.98 -16.52
CA LYS A 69 4.30 3.67 -17.04
C LYS A 69 5.58 2.86 -16.87
N THR A 70 5.60 1.94 -15.92
CA THR A 70 6.76 1.10 -15.62
C THR A 70 6.64 -0.27 -16.27
N THR A 71 7.78 -0.84 -16.64
CA THR A 71 7.89 -2.22 -17.12
C THR A 71 8.09 -3.20 -15.96
N ARG A 72 7.84 -4.49 -16.19
CA ARG A 72 8.13 -5.55 -15.20
C ARG A 72 9.60 -5.61 -14.76
N ARG A 73 10.52 -5.16 -15.60
CA ARG A 73 11.96 -5.11 -15.27
C ARG A 73 12.26 -3.98 -14.30
N GLU A 74 11.66 -2.81 -14.54
CA GLU A 74 11.76 -1.65 -13.64
C GLU A 74 11.10 -1.92 -12.30
N ASP A 75 9.91 -2.51 -12.28
CA ASP A 75 9.21 -2.88 -11.04
C ASP A 75 10.07 -3.82 -10.18
N ARG A 76 10.73 -4.81 -10.79
CA ARG A 76 11.68 -5.68 -10.08
C ARG A 76 12.90 -4.94 -9.56
N ARG A 77 13.41 -3.94 -10.31
CA ARG A 77 14.54 -3.11 -9.88
C ARG A 77 14.15 -2.25 -8.67
N ILE A 78 12.97 -1.62 -8.69
CA ILE A 78 12.39 -0.86 -7.58
C ILE A 78 12.34 -1.72 -6.30
N VAL A 79 11.77 -2.91 -6.42
CA VAL A 79 11.63 -3.83 -5.27
C VAL A 79 12.99 -4.29 -4.77
N ARG A 80 13.92 -4.64 -5.66
CA ARG A 80 15.26 -5.10 -5.29
C ARG A 80 16.01 -4.05 -4.48
N GLN A 81 15.99 -2.78 -4.90
CA GLN A 81 16.67 -1.72 -4.15
C GLN A 81 16.16 -1.61 -2.70
N ALA A 82 14.84 -1.62 -2.51
CA ALA A 82 14.24 -1.54 -1.17
C ALA A 82 14.48 -2.79 -0.30
N LEU A 83 14.80 -3.94 -0.90
CA LEU A 83 15.17 -5.16 -0.19
C LEU A 83 16.65 -5.21 0.17
N VAL A 84 17.52 -4.67 -0.69
CA VAL A 84 18.97 -4.59 -0.45
C VAL A 84 19.28 -3.53 0.60
N ASP A 85 18.69 -2.34 0.45
CA ASP A 85 18.78 -1.26 1.42
C ASP A 85 17.37 -0.85 1.86
N ALA A 86 17.00 -1.24 3.08
CA ALA A 86 15.70 -0.92 3.64
C ALA A 86 15.51 0.60 3.85
N THR A 87 16.58 1.38 3.97
CA THR A 87 16.54 2.83 4.23
C THR A 87 16.46 3.69 2.97
N VAL A 88 16.55 3.07 1.79
CA VAL A 88 16.61 3.78 0.50
C VAL A 88 15.42 4.72 0.30
N THR A 89 15.71 5.94 -0.15
CA THR A 89 14.66 6.94 -0.39
C THR A 89 13.98 6.74 -1.75
N ARG A 90 12.73 7.20 -1.86
CA ARG A 90 11.99 7.16 -3.14
C ARG A 90 12.69 7.96 -4.23
N SER A 91 13.36 9.05 -3.87
CA SER A 91 14.15 9.87 -4.79
C SER A 91 15.35 9.10 -5.35
N THR A 92 16.07 8.37 -4.50
CA THR A 92 17.19 7.52 -4.91
C THR A 92 16.71 6.41 -5.85
N ILE A 93 15.62 5.71 -5.49
CA ILE A 93 15.02 4.69 -6.36
C ILE A 93 14.63 5.28 -7.71
N ARG A 94 14.00 6.46 -7.71
CA ARG A 94 13.58 7.13 -8.95
C ARG A 94 14.78 7.46 -9.85
N ALA A 95 15.85 8.00 -9.27
CA ALA A 95 17.06 8.34 -10.01
C ALA A 95 17.71 7.11 -10.64
N ASP A 96 17.77 5.99 -9.90
CA ASP A 96 18.36 4.74 -10.39
C ASP A 96 17.53 4.08 -11.52
N VAL A 97 16.20 4.10 -11.40
CA VAL A 97 15.30 3.52 -12.40
C VAL A 97 15.30 4.33 -13.70
N GLY A 98 15.48 5.66 -13.61
CA GLY A 98 15.62 6.54 -14.79
C GLY A 98 14.31 6.81 -15.54
N VAL A 99 13.16 6.40 -14.99
CA VAL A 99 11.84 6.62 -15.61
C VAL A 99 11.18 7.85 -15.01
N ALA A 100 10.50 8.64 -15.85
CA ALA A 100 9.73 9.82 -15.44
C ALA A 100 8.44 9.42 -14.68
N ILE A 101 8.61 9.01 -13.42
CA ILE A 101 7.53 8.65 -12.49
C ILE A 101 7.53 9.55 -11.25
N VAL A 102 6.35 9.74 -10.67
CA VAL A 102 6.20 10.41 -9.38
C VAL A 102 6.58 9.46 -8.24
N PRO A 103 7.13 9.94 -7.11
CA PRO A 103 7.53 9.10 -5.97
C PRO A 103 6.40 8.22 -5.39
N GLN A 104 5.15 8.63 -5.57
CA GLN A 104 4.00 7.84 -5.14
C GLN A 104 3.85 6.54 -5.93
N THR A 105 4.24 6.52 -7.20
CA THR A 105 4.22 5.32 -8.04
C THR A 105 5.16 4.25 -7.48
N ILE A 106 6.38 4.63 -7.08
CA ILE A 106 7.33 3.74 -6.37
C ILE A 106 6.69 3.17 -5.10
N SER A 107 6.01 4.01 -4.32
CA SER A 107 5.33 3.56 -3.09
C SER A 107 4.22 2.54 -3.36
N ARG A 108 3.49 2.68 -4.47
CA ARG A 108 2.48 1.71 -4.91
C ARG A 108 3.12 0.39 -5.33
N HIS A 109 4.19 0.42 -6.12
CA HIS A 109 4.92 -0.79 -6.52
C HIS A 109 5.49 -1.56 -5.34
N LEU A 110 6.04 -0.85 -4.34
CA LEU A 110 6.50 -1.48 -3.11
C LEU A 110 5.34 -2.04 -2.27
N ALA A 111 4.20 -1.35 -2.24
CA ALA A 111 3.01 -1.84 -1.54
C ALA A 111 2.42 -3.11 -2.16
N GLU A 112 2.50 -3.29 -3.49
CA GLU A 112 2.08 -4.52 -4.18
C GLU A 112 2.84 -5.76 -3.68
N VAL A 113 4.08 -5.61 -3.21
CA VAL A 113 4.89 -6.68 -2.61
C VAL A 113 4.92 -6.64 -1.08
N ASN A 114 3.94 -5.97 -0.46
CA ASN A 114 3.79 -5.78 0.98
C ASN A 114 4.93 -5.02 1.68
N LEU A 115 5.76 -4.27 0.95
CA LEU A 115 6.74 -3.36 1.53
C LEU A 115 6.11 -2.01 1.82
N LYS A 116 6.16 -1.58 3.09
CA LYS A 116 5.61 -0.30 3.52
C LYS A 116 6.69 0.53 4.20
N SER A 117 6.70 1.83 3.91
CA SER A 117 7.56 2.78 4.60
C SER A 117 7.09 2.95 6.05
N LYS A 118 7.90 2.52 7.01
CA LYS A 118 7.62 2.57 8.45
C LYS A 118 8.77 3.24 9.19
N ARG A 119 8.53 3.64 10.45
CA ARG A 119 9.61 4.04 11.36
C ARG A 119 10.42 2.79 11.75
N PRO A 120 11.75 2.86 11.73
CA PRO A 120 12.61 1.78 12.22
C PRO A 120 12.42 1.58 13.72
N PHE A 121 12.79 0.39 14.20
CA PHE A 121 12.95 0.19 15.63
C PHE A 121 14.22 0.89 16.11
N ARG A 122 14.16 1.67 17.19
CA ARG A 122 15.32 2.33 17.77
C ARG A 122 15.85 1.49 18.94
N ALA A 123 16.94 0.77 18.72
CA ALA A 123 17.56 -0.08 19.73
C ALA A 123 18.67 0.67 20.49
N LEU A 124 18.90 0.30 21.76
CA LEU A 124 20.08 0.76 22.49
C LEU A 124 21.32 0.04 21.94
N PRO A 125 22.44 0.75 21.70
CA PRO A 125 23.69 0.12 21.28
C PRO A 125 24.30 -0.65 22.45
N LEU A 126 23.91 -1.93 22.60
CA LEU A 126 24.48 -2.83 23.59
C LEU A 126 25.68 -3.57 23.00
N THR A 127 26.85 -3.36 23.58
CA THR A 127 28.06 -4.16 23.32
C THR A 127 27.83 -5.61 23.80
N PRO A 128 28.60 -6.59 23.31
CA PRO A 128 28.52 -7.97 23.80
C PRO A 128 28.72 -8.07 25.32
N GLU A 129 29.65 -7.30 25.88
CA GLU A 129 29.91 -7.21 27.31
C GLU A 129 28.70 -6.68 28.09
N HIS A 130 28.07 -5.59 27.62
CA HIS A 130 26.84 -5.10 28.23
C HIS A 130 25.73 -6.16 28.27
N ARG A 131 25.61 -6.99 27.22
CA ARG A 131 24.60 -8.06 27.18
C ARG A 131 24.93 -9.16 28.19
N GLN A 132 26.19 -9.55 28.29
CA GLN A 132 26.66 -10.55 29.24
C GLN A 132 26.45 -10.12 30.69
N LEU A 133 26.68 -8.85 31.02
CA LEU A 133 26.47 -8.34 32.38
C LEU A 133 24.98 -8.14 32.72
N ARG A 134 24.19 -7.65 31.75
CA ARG A 134 22.76 -7.37 31.98
C ARG A 134 21.92 -8.64 32.17
N LEU A 135 22.25 -9.74 31.49
CA LEU A 135 21.42 -10.94 31.53
C LEU A 135 21.36 -11.58 32.95
N PRO A 136 22.48 -11.86 33.63
CA PRO A 136 22.47 -12.34 35.02
C PRO A 136 21.81 -11.36 35.97
N TRP A 137 22.06 -10.05 35.80
CA TRP A 137 21.45 -9.02 36.64
C TRP A 137 19.91 -9.04 36.57
N CYS A 138 19.36 -9.20 35.37
CA CYS A 138 17.91 -9.35 35.16
C CYS A 138 17.40 -10.68 35.71
N GLN A 139 18.10 -11.78 35.45
CA GLN A 139 17.71 -13.12 35.92
C GLN A 139 17.66 -13.18 37.46
N SER A 140 18.68 -12.66 38.14
CA SER A 140 18.75 -12.65 39.61
C SER A 140 17.64 -11.82 40.26
N ARG A 141 16.98 -10.93 39.49
CA ARG A 141 15.92 -10.03 39.95
C ARG A 141 14.56 -10.36 39.32
N SER A 142 14.47 -11.43 38.52
CA SER A 142 13.24 -11.80 37.82
C SER A 142 12.10 -12.20 38.77
N MET A 143 12.44 -12.65 39.98
CA MET A 143 11.48 -13.08 41.01
C MET A 143 11.28 -12.03 42.12
N TRP A 144 11.87 -10.84 41.98
CA TRP A 144 11.73 -9.78 42.98
C TRP A 144 10.29 -9.29 43.07
N ASN A 145 9.82 -9.13 44.31
CA ASN A 145 8.49 -8.60 44.60
C ASN A 145 8.54 -7.07 44.81
N ILE A 146 7.38 -6.46 45.07
CA ILE A 146 7.28 -5.00 45.24
C ILE A 146 8.13 -4.50 46.43
N THR A 147 8.24 -5.24 47.53
CA THR A 147 8.99 -4.80 48.72
C THR A 147 10.50 -4.84 48.49
N ASP A 148 10.99 -5.72 47.61
CA ASP A 148 12.38 -5.71 47.18
C ASP A 148 12.69 -4.53 46.26
N TRP A 149 11.78 -4.18 45.34
CA TRP A 149 11.93 -3.00 44.49
C TRP A 149 11.87 -1.68 45.27
N GLN A 150 11.11 -1.62 46.36
CA GLN A 150 11.05 -0.44 47.23
C GLN A 150 12.40 -0.06 47.87
N LYS A 151 13.34 -1.01 47.94
CA LYS A 151 14.68 -0.79 48.50
C LYS A 151 15.64 -0.16 47.48
N VAL A 152 15.26 -0.05 46.20
CA VAL A 152 16.13 0.46 45.13
C VAL A 152 15.73 1.88 44.74
N GLY A 153 16.65 2.82 44.92
CA GLY A 153 16.54 4.17 44.37
C GLY A 153 17.11 4.23 42.94
N PHE A 154 16.31 4.71 41.98
CA PHE A 154 16.78 4.98 40.62
C PHE A 154 17.08 6.47 40.48
N SER A 155 18.24 6.80 39.93
CA SER A 155 18.58 8.14 39.45
C SER A 155 19.10 8.03 38.02
N ASP A 156 18.79 9.03 37.19
CA ASP A 156 19.28 9.14 35.82
C ASP A 156 19.38 10.63 35.47
N GLU A 157 20.28 10.95 34.54
CA GLU A 157 20.46 12.31 34.04
C GLU A 157 19.68 12.49 32.74
N SER A 158 18.72 13.42 32.75
CA SER A 158 17.93 13.75 31.56
C SER A 158 18.45 15.01 30.89
N ARG A 159 18.75 14.91 29.58
CA ARG A 159 19.15 16.05 28.77
C ARG A 159 17.94 16.73 28.12
N PHE A 160 17.74 18.01 28.42
CA PHE A 160 16.74 18.85 27.76
C PHE A 160 17.40 19.62 26.61
N VAL A 161 16.83 19.53 25.40
CA VAL A 161 17.41 20.13 24.18
C VAL A 161 16.35 20.97 23.48
N LEU A 162 16.73 22.18 23.03
CA LEU A 162 15.83 23.13 22.37
C LEU A 162 15.53 22.79 20.90
N GLY A 163 16.29 21.87 20.31
CA GLY A 163 16.07 21.37 18.96
C GLY A 163 16.73 20.00 18.79
N THR A 164 15.99 19.06 18.21
CA THR A 164 16.52 17.76 17.83
C THR A 164 16.49 17.64 16.32
N ASP A 165 17.60 17.19 15.73
CA ASP A 165 17.52 16.65 14.39
C ASP A 165 16.64 15.39 14.46
N ASP A 166 15.42 15.46 13.92
CA ASP A 166 14.40 14.42 14.09
C ASP A 166 14.86 13.05 13.57
N ASN A 167 15.92 13.05 12.74
CA ASN A 167 16.53 11.89 12.14
C ASN A 167 15.43 10.95 11.60
N ARG A 168 14.58 11.53 10.73
CA ARG A 168 13.34 10.94 10.18
C ARG A 168 13.64 9.81 9.19
N VAL A 169 14.52 8.89 9.58
CA VAL A 169 14.82 7.66 8.86
C VAL A 169 13.55 6.84 8.78
N ARG A 170 13.29 6.33 7.58
CA ARG A 170 12.18 5.43 7.27
C ARG A 170 12.77 4.17 6.69
N VAL A 171 12.19 3.03 7.02
CA VAL A 171 12.57 1.73 6.46
C VAL A 171 11.42 1.11 5.70
N TRP A 172 11.72 0.49 4.57
CA TRP A 172 10.80 -0.36 3.82
C TRP A 172 10.80 -1.74 4.44
N ARG A 173 9.67 -2.14 5.03
CA ARG A 173 9.55 -3.46 5.66
C ARG A 173 8.18 -4.07 5.51
N ARG A 174 8.11 -5.39 5.61
CA ARG A 174 6.84 -6.12 5.68
C ARG A 174 6.26 -6.06 7.10
N PRO A 175 4.96 -6.32 7.27
CA PRO A 175 4.37 -6.58 8.59
C PRO A 175 5.12 -7.71 9.30
N GLY A 176 5.36 -7.59 10.61
CA GLY A 176 6.09 -8.58 11.41
C GLY A 176 7.61 -8.38 11.49
N GLU A 177 8.24 -7.74 10.50
CA GLU A 177 9.71 -7.58 10.44
C GLU A 177 10.23 -6.40 11.29
N ARG A 178 9.59 -6.07 12.43
CA ARG A 178 9.95 -4.86 13.20
C ARG A 178 11.36 -4.91 13.78
N TYR A 179 11.75 -6.08 14.27
CA TYR A 179 12.96 -6.27 15.08
C TYR A 179 14.11 -6.89 14.28
N ASN A 180 13.94 -7.05 12.96
CA ASN A 180 15.01 -7.55 12.12
C ASN A 180 16.13 -6.50 12.07
N SER A 181 17.38 -6.99 12.02
CA SER A 181 18.58 -6.16 11.94
C SER A 181 18.49 -5.00 10.92
N PRO A 182 18.11 -5.22 9.64
CA PRO A 182 18.06 -4.13 8.64
C PRO A 182 16.99 -3.05 8.91
N HIS A 183 16.02 -3.34 9.79
CA HIS A 183 14.93 -2.41 10.13
C HIS A 183 15.13 -1.73 11.49
N THR A 184 16.31 -1.95 12.08
CA THR A 184 16.71 -1.44 13.38
C THR A 184 17.78 -0.38 13.20
N VAL A 185 17.60 0.75 13.87
CA VAL A 185 18.58 1.84 13.93
C VAL A 185 19.03 1.94 15.38
N LEU A 186 20.34 2.05 15.60
CA LEU A 186 20.86 2.28 16.95
C LEU A 186 20.51 3.71 17.37
N ARG A 187 20.02 3.87 18.60
CA ARG A 187 19.91 5.20 19.21
C ARG A 187 21.32 5.78 19.29
N HIS A 188 21.46 7.02 18.85
CA HIS A 188 22.66 7.79 19.11
C HIS A 188 22.77 8.03 20.62
N THR A 189 23.71 7.35 21.26
CA THR A 189 24.20 7.70 22.60
C THR A 189 25.43 8.57 22.42
N PRO A 190 25.47 9.81 22.94
CA PRO A 190 26.73 10.54 23.02
C PRO A 190 27.75 9.69 23.79
N ALA A 191 29.02 9.78 23.41
CA ALA A 191 30.10 9.14 24.15
C ALA A 191 30.00 9.55 25.62
N GLN A 192 30.05 8.58 26.53
CA GLN A 192 30.21 8.87 27.95
C GLN A 192 31.55 9.59 28.10
N LEU A 193 31.52 10.86 28.53
CA LEU A 193 32.71 11.51 29.03
C LEU A 193 33.06 10.79 30.32
N VAL A 194 34.19 10.09 30.30
CA VAL A 194 34.82 9.42 31.46
C VAL A 194 35.26 10.47 32.45
#